data_AF-A0A1B3PDF1-F1
#
_entry.id   AF-A0A1B3PDF1-F1
#
_cell.length_a   1.000
_cell.length_b   1.000
_cell.length_c   1.000
_cell.angle_alpha   90.00
_cell.angle_beta   90.00
_cell.angle_gamma   90.00
#
_symmetry.space_group_name_H-M   'P 1'
#
loop_
_entity.id
_entity.type
_entity.pdbx_description
1 polymer ?
#
loop_
_entity_poly.entity_id
_entity_poly.type
_entity_poly.pdbx_seq_one_letter_code
_entity_poly.pdbx_strand_id
1 'polypeptide(L)'
;MPEFIYLKSGYINFPKESDEEEFDYDYNKEFVVNLFKEAMNIVKTMNNEEKVTILKAFWNNKLLRLTLNFEDISQFYYEIDQQLRIRCMLEIDNNNEKDFCSNDCYKSNKTFDKFVYTILDEYKIRDSMMMTGNNNYCQIAKLVNSLTCNQVFQVIKEKRIKIYSTDLRPYVDKRTMKQKLLFFTKRNGDEKLLLNNLDMYKPCNHKGLCDTSCPCYIGKNYCEKYCACDQNCLNKFEGCACTAKCQTNACSCFVGNRECDPIACKKHNDKKCSCKNMSLQSDTLKKLEIKMSTIDGIGLGAFAAEPINANDFIIEYTGELITHEEGEKRAEYYSEIKSIYLFSICKGYDIDAFKFGNESRFINHSSAPNCEVKCLIVQGVKRIAFFAIKDIKVGEELFFKYQFTKDHEKLYFKK
;
A
#
# COMPACT_ATOMS: atom_id res chain seq x y z
N MET A 1 28.11 -13.14 10.25
CA MET A 1 27.75 -13.49 8.86
C MET A 1 26.31 -13.96 8.90
N PRO A 2 25.33 -13.18 8.44
CA PRO A 2 23.94 -13.57 8.62
C PRO A 2 23.54 -14.65 7.62
N GLU A 3 22.90 -15.68 8.18
CA GLU A 3 22.39 -16.89 7.57
C GLU A 3 21.17 -16.59 6.70
N PHE A 4 21.13 -17.19 5.50
CA PHE A 4 19.97 -17.16 4.63
C PHE A 4 18.94 -18.19 5.13
N ILE A 5 17.72 -17.73 5.41
CA ILE A 5 16.58 -18.58 5.76
C ILE A 5 16.03 -19.21 4.46
N TYR A 6 16.18 -20.54 4.35
CA TYR A 6 15.53 -21.35 3.32
C TYR A 6 14.03 -21.53 3.64
N LEU A 7 13.17 -21.35 2.64
CA LEU A 7 11.78 -21.83 2.70
C LEU A 7 11.74 -23.33 2.47
N LYS A 8 11.24 -24.05 3.47
CA LYS A 8 11.14 -25.51 3.55
C LYS A 8 10.15 -26.03 2.49
N SER A 9 10.64 -26.82 1.54
CA SER A 9 9.82 -27.66 0.66
C SER A 9 9.17 -28.77 1.46
N GLY A 10 7.87 -28.96 1.33
CA GLY A 10 7.20 -30.02 2.07
C GLY A 10 5.82 -30.39 1.55
N TYR A 11 5.65 -30.60 0.24
CA TYR A 11 4.64 -31.51 -0.32
C TYR A 11 5.09 -31.93 -1.72
N ILE A 12 5.48 -33.20 -1.87
CA ILE A 12 5.28 -34.12 -3.01
C ILE A 12 6.07 -35.38 -2.65
N ASN A 13 5.36 -36.46 -2.34
CA ASN A 13 5.92 -37.81 -2.40
C ASN A 13 6.09 -38.15 -3.89
N PHE A 14 7.30 -38.50 -4.32
CA PHE A 14 7.51 -39.15 -5.60
C PHE A 14 7.29 -40.66 -5.43
N PRO A 15 6.33 -41.29 -6.12
CA PRO A 15 6.42 -42.72 -6.39
C PRO A 15 7.61 -42.98 -7.31
N LYS A 16 8.27 -44.12 -7.09
CA LYS A 16 9.38 -44.60 -7.92
C LYS A 16 8.94 -44.85 -9.36
N GLU A 17 9.88 -44.63 -10.26
CA GLU A 17 9.87 -44.95 -11.68
C GLU A 17 9.27 -46.32 -11.99
N SER A 18 8.14 -46.34 -12.71
CA SER A 18 7.84 -47.34 -13.73
C SER A 18 6.61 -46.90 -14.52
N ASP A 19 6.75 -47.01 -15.84
CA ASP A 19 5.75 -46.95 -16.89
C ASP A 19 5.33 -45.57 -17.41
N GLU A 20 5.56 -45.42 -18.71
CA GLU A 20 5.25 -44.30 -19.58
C GLU A 20 3.73 -44.05 -19.61
N GLU A 21 3.26 -43.03 -18.90
CA GLU A 21 1.98 -42.37 -19.20
C GLU A 21 2.24 -40.87 -19.39
N GLU A 22 1.72 -40.34 -20.50
CA GLU A 22 1.69 -38.91 -20.81
C GLU A 22 1.08 -38.13 -19.63
N PHE A 23 1.92 -37.51 -18.82
CA PHE A 23 1.47 -36.53 -17.83
C PHE A 23 1.07 -35.24 -18.56
N ASP A 24 -0.23 -35.04 -18.69
CA ASP A 24 -0.85 -33.76 -19.03
C ASP A 24 -0.49 -32.73 -17.94
N TYR A 25 0.53 -31.92 -18.20
CA TYR A 25 0.97 -30.84 -17.31
C TYR A 25 0.05 -29.61 -17.46
N ASP A 26 -1.23 -29.76 -17.13
CA ASP A 26 -2.13 -28.61 -16.96
C ASP A 26 -1.88 -27.94 -15.61
N TYR A 27 -0.76 -27.21 -15.52
CA TYR A 27 -0.53 -26.33 -14.37
C TYR A 27 -1.51 -25.16 -14.42
N ASN A 28 -2.39 -25.12 -13.42
CA ASN A 28 -3.44 -24.12 -13.26
C ASN A 28 -2.90 -22.68 -13.47
N LYS A 29 -3.32 -22.04 -14.57
CA LYS A 29 -2.97 -20.66 -14.96
C LYS A 29 -3.10 -19.67 -13.79
N GLU A 30 -4.09 -19.88 -12.93
CA GLU A 30 -4.37 -19.07 -11.74
C GLU A 30 -3.21 -19.08 -10.73
N PHE A 31 -2.50 -20.19 -10.60
CA PHE A 31 -1.35 -20.33 -9.71
C PHE A 31 -0.17 -19.45 -10.15
N VAL A 32 0.14 -19.45 -11.46
CA VAL A 32 1.21 -18.61 -12.03
C VAL A 32 0.87 -17.12 -11.90
N VAL A 33 -0.41 -16.76 -12.13
CA VAL A 33 -0.91 -15.39 -11.92
C VAL A 33 -0.72 -14.95 -10.47
N ASN A 34 -1.05 -15.81 -9.51
CA ASN A 34 -0.95 -15.49 -8.09
C ASN A 34 0.51 -15.40 -7.62
N LEU A 35 1.37 -16.28 -8.11
CA LEU A 35 2.82 -16.23 -7.84
C LEU A 35 3.45 -14.93 -8.38
N PHE A 36 3.04 -14.49 -9.57
CA PHE A 36 3.50 -13.21 -10.13
C PHE A 36 2.95 -12.01 -9.34
N LYS A 37 1.67 -12.05 -8.91
CA LYS A 37 1.08 -11.01 -8.04
C LYS A 37 1.83 -10.91 -6.71
N GLU A 38 2.18 -12.04 -6.11
CA GLU A 38 2.99 -12.10 -4.88
C GLU A 38 4.39 -11.54 -5.12
N ALA A 39 5.08 -11.96 -6.19
CA ALA A 39 6.39 -11.42 -6.55
C ALA A 39 6.34 -9.91 -6.78
N MET A 40 5.33 -9.41 -7.50
CA MET A 40 5.16 -7.97 -7.73
C MET A 40 4.78 -7.20 -6.46
N ASN A 41 4.07 -7.82 -5.52
CA ASN A 41 3.80 -7.23 -4.21
C ASN A 41 5.08 -7.16 -3.34
N ILE A 42 5.94 -8.17 -3.42
CA ILE A 42 7.26 -8.18 -2.78
C ILE A 42 8.19 -7.12 -3.40
N VAL A 43 8.20 -7.01 -4.73
CA VAL A 43 9.00 -6.03 -5.48
C VAL A 43 8.59 -4.58 -5.13
N LYS A 44 7.35 -4.30 -4.71
CA LYS A 44 6.91 -2.94 -4.35
C LYS A 44 7.68 -2.32 -3.17
N THR A 45 8.20 -3.13 -2.25
CA THR A 45 8.87 -2.64 -1.03
C THR A 45 10.40 -2.52 -1.18
N MET A 46 10.95 -2.92 -2.33
CA MET A 46 12.39 -3.04 -2.57
C MET A 46 13.00 -1.85 -3.31
N ASN A 47 14.32 -1.68 -3.20
CA ASN A 47 15.04 -0.66 -3.96
C ASN A 47 15.21 -1.06 -5.44
N ASN A 48 15.57 -0.11 -6.30
CA ASN A 48 15.56 -0.32 -7.76
C ASN A 48 16.53 -1.44 -8.24
N GLU A 49 17.67 -1.65 -7.57
CA GLU A 49 18.61 -2.72 -7.93
C GLU A 49 18.10 -4.10 -7.52
N GLU A 50 17.48 -4.19 -6.34
CA GLU A 50 16.83 -5.42 -5.85
C GLU A 50 15.65 -5.84 -6.74
N LYS A 51 14.82 -4.86 -7.17
CA LYS A 51 13.71 -5.09 -8.10
C LYS A 51 14.19 -5.70 -9.41
N VAL A 52 15.23 -5.12 -10.01
CA VAL A 52 15.81 -5.61 -11.26
C VAL A 52 16.40 -7.02 -11.08
N THR A 53 16.99 -7.30 -9.92
CA THR A 53 17.59 -8.61 -9.61
C THR A 53 16.52 -9.70 -9.48
N ILE A 54 15.41 -9.44 -8.78
CA ILE A 54 14.30 -10.38 -8.63
C ILE A 54 13.55 -10.59 -9.95
N LEU A 55 13.33 -9.53 -10.73
CA LEU A 55 12.73 -9.66 -12.07
C LEU A 55 13.62 -10.50 -12.99
N LYS A 56 14.95 -10.32 -12.94
CA LYS A 56 15.90 -11.18 -13.67
C LYS A 56 15.84 -12.64 -13.21
N ALA A 57 15.74 -12.89 -11.91
CA ALA A 57 15.60 -14.25 -11.36
C ALA A 57 14.28 -14.91 -11.79
N PHE A 58 13.17 -14.16 -11.74
CA PHE A 58 11.86 -14.59 -12.24
C PHE A 58 11.92 -14.93 -13.73
N TRP A 59 12.46 -14.03 -14.56
CA TRP A 59 12.60 -14.25 -15.99
C TRP A 59 13.48 -15.44 -16.33
N ASN A 60 14.48 -15.76 -15.52
CA ASN A 60 15.39 -16.91 -15.74
C ASN A 60 14.82 -18.26 -15.26
N ASN A 61 13.66 -18.29 -14.59
CA ASN A 61 13.04 -19.53 -14.14
C ASN A 61 12.40 -20.29 -15.31
N LYS A 62 12.90 -21.50 -15.60
CA LYS A 62 12.46 -22.33 -16.74
C LYS A 62 11.09 -22.99 -16.54
N LEU A 63 10.64 -23.22 -15.30
CA LEU A 63 9.36 -23.89 -15.00
C LEU A 63 8.15 -23.01 -15.35
N LEU A 64 8.28 -21.69 -15.21
CA LEU A 64 7.23 -20.72 -15.57
C LEU A 64 7.08 -20.49 -17.08
N ARG A 65 7.99 -21.02 -17.91
CA ARG A 65 8.07 -20.77 -19.35
C ARG A 65 7.37 -21.84 -20.21
N LEU A 66 7.04 -23.00 -19.65
CA LEU A 66 6.58 -24.17 -20.41
C LEU A 66 5.05 -24.20 -20.66
N THR A 67 4.26 -23.33 -20.03
CA THR A 67 2.80 -23.52 -19.94
C THR A 67 1.93 -22.41 -20.52
N LEU A 68 2.49 -21.38 -21.16
CA LEU A 68 1.69 -20.29 -21.75
C LEU A 68 2.10 -19.96 -23.18
N ASN A 69 1.15 -20.03 -24.12
CA ASN A 69 1.31 -19.58 -25.50
C ASN A 69 1.40 -18.04 -25.58
N PHE A 70 2.06 -17.51 -26.63
CA PHE A 70 2.32 -16.07 -26.82
C PHE A 70 1.06 -15.19 -26.73
N GLU A 71 -0.07 -15.68 -27.25
CA GLU A 71 -1.37 -14.99 -27.19
C GLU A 71 -1.93 -14.94 -25.76
N ASP A 72 -1.82 -16.03 -25.01
CA ASP A 72 -2.28 -16.12 -23.61
C ASP A 72 -1.50 -15.17 -22.71
N ILE A 73 -0.19 -15.03 -22.93
CA ILE A 73 0.66 -14.09 -22.17
C ILE A 73 0.30 -12.64 -22.51
N SER A 74 0.03 -12.33 -23.79
CA SER A 74 -0.37 -10.97 -24.19
C SER A 74 -1.74 -10.57 -23.63
N GLN A 75 -2.69 -11.51 -23.62
CA GLN A 75 -4.01 -11.31 -23.02
C GLN A 75 -3.91 -11.19 -21.49
N PHE A 76 -3.10 -12.04 -20.84
CA PHE A 76 -2.76 -11.96 -19.42
C PHE A 76 -2.19 -10.59 -19.01
N TYR A 77 -1.24 -10.04 -19.77
CA TYR A 77 -0.68 -8.71 -19.48
C TYR A 77 -1.67 -7.56 -19.77
N TYR A 78 -2.51 -7.70 -20.79
CA TYR A 78 -3.59 -6.74 -21.03
C TYR A 78 -4.62 -6.73 -19.89
N GLU A 79 -4.98 -7.90 -19.37
CA GLU A 79 -5.88 -8.03 -18.22
C GLU A 79 -5.26 -7.49 -16.92
N ILE A 80 -3.96 -7.70 -16.71
CA ILE A 80 -3.21 -7.09 -15.61
C ILE A 80 -3.18 -5.56 -15.73
N ASP A 81 -2.91 -5.00 -16.92
CA ASP A 81 -2.93 -3.56 -17.18
C ASP A 81 -4.32 -2.95 -16.93
N GLN A 82 -5.39 -3.62 -17.37
CA GLN A 82 -6.76 -3.19 -17.15
C GLN A 82 -7.20 -3.29 -15.68
N GLN A 83 -6.82 -4.37 -14.97
CA GLN A 83 -7.23 -4.60 -13.59
C GLN A 83 -6.42 -3.76 -12.59
N LEU A 84 -5.10 -3.68 -12.77
CA LEU A 84 -4.22 -2.98 -11.85
C LEU A 84 -4.13 -1.49 -12.16
N ARG A 85 -4.19 -1.06 -13.43
CA ARG A 85 -3.84 0.32 -13.86
C ARG A 85 -2.60 0.90 -13.14
N ILE A 86 -1.70 0.03 -12.69
CA ILE A 86 -0.48 0.40 -11.99
C ILE A 86 0.47 0.87 -13.09
N ARG A 87 0.51 2.17 -13.32
CA ARG A 87 1.71 2.81 -13.89
C ARG A 87 2.82 2.68 -12.85
N CYS A 88 3.40 1.49 -12.72
CA CYS A 88 4.77 1.34 -12.22
C CYS A 88 5.68 1.80 -13.35
N MET A 89 5.68 3.10 -13.64
CA MET A 89 6.91 3.68 -14.19
C MET A 89 7.91 3.53 -13.05
N LEU A 90 8.79 2.53 -13.13
CA LEU A 90 9.98 2.56 -12.30
C LEU A 90 10.64 3.89 -12.64
N GLU A 91 10.82 4.76 -11.65
CA GLU A 91 11.76 5.87 -11.76
C GLU A 91 13.15 5.23 -11.82
N ILE A 92 13.49 4.77 -13.03
CA ILE A 92 14.83 4.30 -13.33
C ILE A 92 15.64 5.57 -13.54
N ASP A 93 16.66 5.70 -12.72
CA ASP A 93 17.57 6.83 -12.66
C ASP A 93 18.04 7.21 -14.09
N ASN A 94 17.56 8.35 -14.58
CA ASN A 94 17.96 8.92 -15.87
C ASN A 94 19.37 9.56 -15.79
N ASN A 95 20.07 9.44 -14.66
CA ASN A 95 21.36 10.06 -14.36
C ASN A 95 22.56 9.51 -15.14
N ASN A 96 22.36 9.00 -16.35
CA ASN A 96 23.45 8.78 -17.29
C ASN A 96 23.22 9.62 -18.55
N GLU A 97 23.50 10.92 -18.43
CA GLU A 97 23.84 11.82 -19.54
C GLU A 97 25.13 11.34 -20.22
N LYS A 98 25.06 10.20 -20.90
CA LYS A 98 25.93 9.92 -22.04
C LYS A 98 25.03 9.92 -23.26
N ASP A 99 25.38 10.71 -24.28
CA ASP A 99 24.63 10.79 -25.54
C ASP A 99 24.40 9.42 -26.19
N PHE A 100 25.25 8.43 -25.86
CA PHE A 100 25.22 7.05 -26.33
C PHE A 100 25.37 6.07 -25.17
N CYS A 101 24.55 5.00 -25.16
CA CYS A 101 24.58 4.00 -24.07
C CYS A 101 25.66 2.91 -24.25
N SER A 102 26.19 2.75 -25.46
CA SER A 102 27.23 1.78 -25.84
C SER A 102 27.78 2.12 -27.23
N ASN A 103 28.82 1.39 -27.67
CA ASN A 103 29.39 1.54 -29.01
C ASN A 103 28.39 1.15 -30.12
N ASP A 104 27.42 0.28 -29.83
CA ASP A 104 26.33 -0.11 -30.72
C ASP A 104 24.98 0.47 -30.27
N CYS A 105 24.98 1.79 -30.03
CA CYS A 105 23.79 2.54 -29.67
C CYS A 105 23.03 2.96 -30.93
N TYR A 106 21.71 2.82 -30.96
CA TYR A 106 20.86 3.21 -32.11
C TYR A 106 21.00 4.70 -32.52
N LYS A 107 21.46 5.55 -31.59
CA LYS A 107 21.70 6.98 -31.84
C LYS A 107 23.01 7.23 -32.60
N SER A 108 24.04 6.40 -32.42
CA SER A 108 25.36 6.54 -33.06
C SER A 108 25.53 5.61 -34.26
N ASN A 109 25.05 4.36 -34.15
CA ASN A 109 25.18 3.34 -35.17
C ASN A 109 23.82 3.10 -35.86
N LYS A 110 23.73 3.39 -37.16
CA LYS A 110 22.54 3.13 -38.00
C LYS A 110 22.74 1.96 -38.97
N THR A 111 23.78 1.16 -38.75
CA THR A 111 24.04 -0.05 -39.54
C THR A 111 23.15 -1.17 -39.01
N PHE A 112 22.41 -1.83 -39.89
CA PHE A 112 21.43 -2.86 -39.55
C PHE A 112 21.90 -4.22 -40.05
N ASP A 113 22.85 -4.81 -39.33
CA ASP A 113 23.34 -6.14 -39.65
C ASP A 113 22.31 -7.21 -39.28
N LYS A 114 22.33 -8.34 -39.97
CA LYS A 114 21.50 -9.48 -39.60
C LYS A 114 22.04 -10.09 -38.31
N PHE A 115 21.18 -10.24 -37.31
CA PHE A 115 21.48 -10.93 -36.06
C PHE A 115 20.38 -11.95 -35.76
N VAL A 116 20.73 -12.93 -34.94
CA VAL A 116 19.79 -13.92 -34.42
C VAL A 116 19.34 -13.45 -33.05
N TYR A 117 18.03 -13.52 -32.82
CA TYR A 117 17.43 -13.28 -31.52
C TYR A 117 16.34 -14.33 -31.30
N THR A 118 15.97 -14.53 -30.05
CA THR A 118 15.00 -15.56 -29.63
C THR A 118 13.64 -14.96 -29.34
N ILE A 119 12.60 -15.81 -29.31
CA ILE A 119 11.27 -15.41 -28.82
C ILE A 119 11.34 -14.85 -27.39
N LEU A 120 12.28 -15.33 -26.57
CA LEU A 120 12.54 -14.79 -25.24
C LEU A 120 13.02 -13.33 -25.27
N ASP A 121 13.83 -12.97 -26.26
CA ASP A 121 14.28 -11.59 -26.42
C ASP A 121 13.13 -10.67 -26.83
N GLU A 122 12.19 -11.15 -27.64
CA GLU A 122 10.96 -10.40 -27.95
C GLU A 122 10.10 -10.17 -26.69
N TYR A 123 9.92 -11.19 -25.84
CA TYR A 123 9.22 -11.03 -24.55
C TYR A 123 9.91 -10.02 -23.64
N LYS A 124 11.24 -10.12 -23.49
CA LYS A 124 12.01 -9.18 -22.67
C LYS A 124 11.92 -7.75 -23.20
N ILE A 125 11.99 -7.56 -24.52
CA ILE A 125 11.83 -6.24 -25.14
C ILE A 125 10.44 -5.70 -24.81
N ARG A 126 9.41 -6.53 -25.00
CA ARG A 126 8.01 -6.18 -24.76
C ARG A 126 7.75 -5.74 -23.31
N ASP A 127 8.17 -6.55 -22.34
CA ASP A 127 8.01 -6.24 -20.93
C ASP A 127 8.81 -5.00 -20.54
N SER A 128 10.02 -4.84 -21.09
CA SER A 128 10.84 -3.64 -20.90
C SER A 128 10.21 -2.38 -21.49
N MET A 129 9.51 -2.47 -22.62
CA MET A 129 8.76 -1.36 -23.22
C MET A 129 7.59 -0.92 -22.32
N MET A 130 6.89 -1.88 -21.68
CA MET A 130 5.83 -1.56 -20.71
C MET A 130 6.37 -0.78 -19.50
N MET A 131 7.58 -1.10 -19.06
CA MET A 131 8.20 -0.49 -17.88
C MET A 131 8.87 0.87 -18.17
N THR A 132 9.46 1.02 -19.36
CA THR A 132 10.36 2.16 -19.69
C THR A 132 9.82 3.07 -20.80
N GLY A 133 8.67 2.71 -21.38
CA GLY A 133 8.09 3.37 -22.54
C GLY A 133 8.65 2.82 -23.86
N ASN A 134 7.86 2.97 -24.94
CA ASN A 134 8.13 2.33 -26.23
C ASN A 134 9.40 2.81 -26.96
N ASN A 135 9.97 3.95 -26.55
CA ASN A 135 11.05 4.64 -27.27
C ASN A 135 12.38 4.69 -26.50
N ASN A 136 12.47 4.08 -25.31
CA ASN A 136 13.68 4.10 -24.49
C ASN A 136 14.60 2.90 -24.79
N TYR A 137 15.04 2.78 -26.06
CA TYR A 137 15.79 1.60 -26.54
C TYR A 137 17.10 1.35 -25.78
N CYS A 138 17.75 2.41 -25.30
CA CYS A 138 18.94 2.31 -24.45
C CYS A 138 18.64 1.56 -23.15
N GLN A 139 17.53 1.89 -22.50
CA GLN A 139 17.15 1.26 -21.24
C GLN A 139 16.57 -0.13 -21.45
N ILE A 140 15.78 -0.32 -22.51
CA ILE A 140 15.26 -1.63 -22.91
C ILE A 140 16.42 -2.61 -23.14
N ALA A 141 17.48 -2.20 -23.85
CA ALA A 141 18.62 -3.06 -24.10
C ALA A 141 19.38 -3.47 -22.83
N LYS A 142 19.49 -2.57 -21.84
CA LYS A 142 20.06 -2.93 -20.52
C LYS A 142 19.24 -3.98 -19.78
N LEU A 143 17.92 -3.94 -19.92
CA LEU A 143 17.00 -4.91 -19.28
C LEU A 143 17.00 -6.25 -20.01
N VAL A 144 16.99 -6.23 -21.34
CA VAL A 144 17.05 -7.42 -22.21
C VAL A 144 18.39 -8.15 -22.00
N ASN A 145 19.49 -7.38 -21.98
CA ASN A 145 20.89 -7.79 -21.74
C ASN A 145 21.48 -8.80 -22.75
N SER A 146 20.65 -9.45 -23.56
CA SER A 146 21.04 -10.36 -24.64
C SER A 146 21.17 -9.67 -26.01
N LEU A 147 20.65 -8.45 -26.14
CA LEU A 147 20.68 -7.66 -27.38
C LEU A 147 21.27 -6.28 -27.12
N THR A 148 21.98 -5.75 -28.13
CA THR A 148 22.47 -4.38 -28.09
C THR A 148 21.33 -3.38 -28.26
N CYS A 149 21.61 -2.10 -28.00
CA CYS A 149 20.65 -1.04 -28.15
C CYS A 149 20.18 -0.84 -29.60
N ASN A 150 21.09 -0.93 -30.56
CA ASN A 150 20.77 -0.86 -31.98
C ASN A 150 19.96 -2.09 -32.45
N GLN A 151 20.28 -3.29 -31.96
CA GLN A 151 19.51 -4.51 -32.24
C GLN A 151 18.08 -4.43 -31.70
N VAL A 152 17.89 -4.01 -30.44
CA VAL A 152 16.57 -3.77 -29.85
C VAL A 152 15.76 -2.78 -30.68
N PHE A 153 16.39 -1.67 -31.09
CA PHE A 153 15.75 -0.68 -31.96
C PHE A 153 15.30 -1.30 -33.29
N GLN A 154 16.13 -2.15 -33.90
CA GLN A 154 15.79 -2.84 -35.14
C GLN A 154 14.60 -3.81 -34.97
N VAL A 155 14.58 -4.64 -33.91
CA VAL A 155 13.46 -5.55 -33.64
C VAL A 155 12.13 -4.79 -33.50
N ILE A 156 12.14 -3.67 -32.77
CA ILE A 156 10.94 -2.84 -32.56
C ILE A 156 10.52 -2.13 -33.86
N LYS A 157 11.47 -1.58 -34.62
CA LYS A 157 11.20 -0.83 -35.87
C LYS A 157 10.70 -1.73 -37.00
N GLU A 158 11.16 -2.98 -37.07
CA GLU A 158 10.67 -4.00 -38.00
C GLU A 158 9.22 -4.43 -37.69
N LYS A 159 8.56 -3.84 -36.68
CA LYS A 159 7.17 -4.10 -36.25
C LYS A 159 6.88 -5.54 -35.85
N ARG A 160 7.91 -6.32 -35.53
CA ARG A 160 7.75 -7.69 -34.99
C ARG A 160 7.15 -7.69 -33.59
N ILE A 161 7.32 -6.59 -32.87
CA ILE A 161 6.71 -6.35 -31.56
C ILE A 161 5.62 -5.29 -31.70
N LYS A 162 4.38 -5.62 -31.34
CA LYS A 162 3.28 -4.65 -31.29
C LYS A 162 3.60 -3.57 -30.25
N ILE A 163 3.60 -2.32 -30.69
CA ILE A 163 3.73 -1.14 -29.82
C ILE A 163 2.46 -1.05 -28.96
N TYR A 164 2.61 -1.04 -27.64
CA TYR A 164 1.48 -0.77 -26.75
C TYR A 164 1.16 0.72 -26.80
N SER A 165 0.01 1.06 -27.35
CA SER A 165 -0.51 2.43 -27.28
C SER A 165 -0.87 2.75 -25.83
N THR A 166 0.05 3.38 -25.11
CA THR A 166 -0.22 3.97 -23.79
C THR A 166 -1.03 5.26 -23.88
N ASP A 167 -1.47 5.66 -25.08
CA ASP A 167 -2.37 6.79 -25.37
C ASP A 167 -3.81 6.55 -24.87
N LEU A 168 -3.97 6.09 -23.64
CA LEU A 168 -5.07 6.59 -22.84
C LEU A 168 -4.78 8.07 -22.61
N ARG A 169 -5.19 8.91 -23.57
CA ARG A 169 -5.19 10.35 -23.40
C ARG A 169 -5.81 10.64 -22.03
N PRO A 170 -5.12 11.38 -21.15
CA PRO A 170 -5.68 11.73 -19.87
C PRO A 170 -7.06 12.35 -20.11
N TYR A 171 -8.07 11.84 -19.40
CA TYR A 171 -9.41 12.40 -19.52
C TYR A 171 -9.31 13.86 -19.05
N VAL A 172 -9.45 14.80 -19.99
CA VAL A 172 -9.36 16.22 -19.68
C VAL A 172 -10.65 16.62 -18.97
N ASP A 173 -10.54 17.06 -17.73
CA ASP A 173 -11.66 17.60 -16.97
C ASP A 173 -12.15 18.91 -17.63
N LYS A 174 -13.29 18.80 -18.34
CA LYS A 174 -13.94 19.93 -19.03
C LYS A 174 -14.81 20.81 -18.12
N ARG A 175 -14.84 20.56 -16.81
CA ARG A 175 -15.63 21.38 -15.87
C ARG A 175 -15.14 22.83 -15.86
N THR A 176 -16.08 23.76 -15.93
CA THR A 176 -15.87 25.20 -15.72
C THR A 176 -15.43 25.49 -14.28
N MET A 177 -14.79 26.64 -14.04
CA MET A 177 -14.41 27.05 -12.67
C MET A 177 -15.58 27.06 -11.68
N LYS A 178 -16.77 27.46 -12.13
CA LYS A 178 -18.00 27.42 -11.32
C LYS A 178 -18.35 25.99 -10.90
N GLN A 179 -18.23 25.02 -11.81
CA GLN A 179 -18.49 23.60 -11.52
C GLN A 179 -17.42 22.99 -10.61
N LYS A 180 -16.15 23.38 -10.76
CA LYS A 180 -15.07 22.96 -9.85
C LYS A 180 -15.29 23.49 -8.43
N LEU A 181 -15.67 24.75 -8.29
CA LEU A 181 -15.99 25.34 -6.99
C LEU A 181 -17.19 24.62 -6.34
N LEU A 182 -18.25 24.36 -7.10
CA LEU A 182 -19.42 23.61 -6.62
C LEU A 182 -19.05 22.20 -6.14
N PHE A 183 -18.14 21.52 -6.84
CA PHE A 183 -17.61 20.22 -6.40
C PHE A 183 -16.95 20.33 -5.02
N PHE A 184 -16.06 21.31 -4.82
CA PHE A 184 -15.39 21.51 -3.53
C PHE A 184 -16.38 21.85 -2.41
N THR A 185 -17.36 22.73 -2.65
CA THR A 185 -18.36 23.07 -1.62
C THR A 185 -19.20 21.86 -1.22
N LYS A 186 -19.63 21.03 -2.18
CA LYS A 186 -20.41 19.82 -1.88
C LYS A 186 -19.59 18.73 -1.20
N ARG A 187 -18.30 18.62 -1.54
CA ARG A 187 -17.43 17.52 -1.11
C ARG A 187 -16.69 17.80 0.20
N ASN A 188 -16.21 19.04 0.36
CA ASN A 188 -15.34 19.48 1.46
C ASN A 188 -16.06 20.42 2.44
N GLY A 189 -17.29 20.86 2.14
CA GLY A 189 -18.10 21.73 3.01
C GLY A 189 -18.98 21.00 4.02
N ASP A 190 -18.94 19.67 4.06
CA ASP A 190 -19.73 18.86 4.99
C ASP A 190 -18.81 18.42 6.16
N GLU A 191 -18.72 19.25 7.20
CA GLU A 191 -17.90 19.03 8.41
C GLU A 191 -18.24 17.73 9.16
N LYS A 192 -19.33 17.03 8.79
CA LYS A 192 -19.81 15.80 9.44
C LYS A 192 -19.45 14.51 8.70
N LEU A 193 -18.32 14.48 8.01
CA LEU A 193 -17.68 13.21 7.67
C LEU A 193 -17.01 12.63 8.93
N LEU A 194 -17.82 12.17 9.89
CA LEU A 194 -17.35 11.37 11.02
C LEU A 194 -16.48 10.25 10.45
N LEU A 195 -15.19 10.21 10.80
CA LEU A 195 -14.24 9.25 10.21
C LEU A 195 -14.77 7.82 10.28
N ASN A 196 -15.49 7.46 11.33
CA ASN A 196 -16.07 6.14 11.54
C ASN A 196 -17.13 5.77 10.49
N ASN A 197 -17.81 6.75 9.86
CA ASN A 197 -18.84 6.54 8.83
C ASN A 197 -18.28 6.47 7.41
N LEU A 198 -16.97 6.64 7.22
CA LEU A 198 -16.34 6.45 5.91
C LEU A 198 -16.21 4.95 5.62
N ASP A 199 -16.52 4.57 4.39
CA ASP A 199 -16.26 3.21 3.90
C ASP A 199 -14.75 2.94 3.87
N MET A 200 -14.37 1.67 3.91
CA MET A 200 -12.98 1.26 3.71
C MET A 200 -12.48 1.77 2.35
N TYR A 201 -11.34 2.47 2.36
CA TYR A 201 -10.75 3.02 1.15
C TYR A 201 -10.38 1.91 0.16
N LYS A 202 -10.81 2.08 -1.09
CA LYS A 202 -10.42 1.25 -2.23
C LYS A 202 -9.99 2.19 -3.37
N PRO A 203 -8.78 2.03 -3.93
CA PRO A 203 -8.32 2.86 -5.03
C PRO A 203 -9.27 2.79 -6.23
N CYS A 204 -9.60 3.92 -6.83
CA CYS A 204 -10.45 3.93 -8.02
C CYS A 204 -9.66 3.59 -9.28
N ASN A 205 -10.29 2.83 -10.18
CA ASN A 205 -9.73 2.44 -11.47
C ASN A 205 -10.78 2.55 -12.60
N HIS A 206 -11.79 3.42 -12.46
CA HIS A 206 -12.81 3.63 -13.50
C HIS A 206 -12.35 4.66 -14.54
N LYS A 207 -12.98 4.70 -15.71
CA LYS A 207 -12.76 5.77 -16.70
C LYS A 207 -13.58 7.01 -16.31
N GLY A 208 -13.12 8.21 -16.68
CA GLY A 208 -13.84 9.47 -16.43
C GLY A 208 -13.50 10.14 -15.09
N LEU A 209 -14.35 11.09 -14.68
CA LEU A 209 -14.15 11.94 -13.51
C LEU A 209 -14.46 11.24 -12.19
N CYS A 210 -13.72 11.58 -11.13
CA CYS A 210 -14.02 11.10 -9.79
C CYS A 210 -15.11 11.94 -9.11
N ASP A 211 -16.35 11.71 -9.50
CA ASP A 211 -17.56 12.32 -8.94
C ASP A 211 -18.52 11.24 -8.41
N THR A 212 -19.84 11.40 -8.59
CA THR A 212 -20.87 10.52 -8.04
C THR A 212 -20.76 9.04 -8.44
N SER A 213 -20.05 8.69 -9.50
CA SER A 213 -19.82 7.28 -9.89
C SER A 213 -18.53 6.69 -9.33
N CYS A 214 -17.69 7.49 -8.65
CA CYS A 214 -16.39 7.05 -8.16
C CYS A 214 -16.53 6.36 -6.80
N PRO A 215 -15.93 5.18 -6.59
CA PRO A 215 -15.97 4.50 -5.29
C PRO A 215 -15.33 5.34 -4.18
N CYS A 216 -14.27 6.11 -4.48
CA CYS A 216 -13.70 7.03 -3.49
C CYS A 216 -14.71 8.11 -3.09
N TYR A 217 -15.39 8.71 -4.05
CA TYR A 217 -16.40 9.75 -3.79
C TYR A 217 -17.60 9.20 -3.02
N ILE A 218 -18.14 8.05 -3.45
CA ILE A 218 -19.27 7.37 -2.81
C ILE A 218 -18.91 7.01 -1.36
N GLY A 219 -17.74 6.40 -1.16
CA GLY A 219 -17.21 6.06 0.16
C GLY A 219 -16.73 7.26 0.97
N LYS A 220 -16.96 8.49 0.48
CA LYS A 220 -16.58 9.75 1.11
C LYS A 220 -15.08 9.88 1.40
N ASN A 221 -14.25 9.11 0.71
CA ASN A 221 -12.80 9.13 0.75
C ASN A 221 -12.20 10.05 -0.33
N TYR A 222 -11.04 10.63 -0.04
CA TYR A 222 -10.24 11.27 -1.08
C TYR A 222 -9.70 10.20 -2.03
N CYS A 223 -9.44 10.56 -3.28
CA CYS A 223 -8.58 9.74 -4.13
C CYS A 223 -7.14 9.91 -3.63
N GLU A 224 -6.47 8.80 -3.36
CA GLU A 224 -5.08 8.81 -2.89
C GLU A 224 -4.12 8.51 -4.06
N LYS A 225 -2.82 8.48 -3.79
CA LYS A 225 -1.76 8.20 -4.78
C LYS A 225 -1.90 6.85 -5.49
N TYR A 226 -2.67 5.92 -4.93
CA TYR A 226 -2.92 4.60 -5.50
C TYR A 226 -4.05 4.56 -6.53
N CYS A 227 -4.83 5.64 -6.65
CA CYS A 227 -5.90 5.73 -7.63
C CYS A 227 -5.35 5.93 -9.04
N ALA A 228 -6.01 5.30 -10.02
CA ALA A 228 -5.69 5.46 -11.43
C ALA A 228 -6.46 6.61 -12.09
N CYS A 229 -6.96 7.56 -11.31
CA CYS A 229 -7.60 8.77 -11.80
C CYS A 229 -6.57 9.76 -12.35
N ASP A 230 -7.05 10.78 -13.07
CA ASP A 230 -6.19 11.83 -13.62
C ASP A 230 -5.32 12.52 -12.55
N GLN A 231 -4.15 13.01 -12.94
CA GLN A 231 -3.27 13.77 -12.03
C GLN A 231 -3.95 15.02 -11.47
N ASN A 232 -4.86 15.64 -12.24
CA ASN A 232 -5.64 16.82 -11.85
C ASN A 232 -7.02 16.46 -11.30
N CYS A 233 -7.21 15.24 -10.79
CA CYS A 233 -8.46 14.79 -10.19
C CYS A 233 -8.84 15.70 -9.01
N LEU A 234 -10.01 16.34 -9.07
CA LEU A 234 -10.47 17.24 -7.99
C LEU A 234 -10.77 16.52 -6.67
N ASN A 235 -11.02 15.21 -6.67
CA ASN A 235 -11.21 14.43 -5.44
C ASN A 235 -9.87 13.96 -4.85
N LYS A 236 -8.74 14.23 -5.52
CA LYS A 236 -7.43 13.78 -5.07
C LYS A 236 -6.95 14.59 -3.87
N PHE A 237 -6.33 13.90 -2.92
CA PHE A 237 -5.67 14.58 -1.81
C PHE A 237 -4.32 15.15 -2.28
N GLU A 238 -4.20 16.47 -2.23
CA GLU A 238 -3.01 17.20 -2.71
C GLU A 238 -1.91 17.35 -1.65
N GLY A 239 -2.14 16.89 -0.41
CA GLY A 239 -1.21 17.11 0.69
C GLY A 239 -1.31 18.51 1.30
N CYS A 240 -0.39 18.82 2.23
CA CYS A 240 -0.28 20.14 2.83
C CYS A 240 0.90 20.94 2.24
N ALA A 241 0.85 22.27 2.38
CA ALA A 241 1.91 23.18 1.97
C ALA A 241 2.89 23.55 3.11
N CYS A 242 2.75 22.90 4.27
CA CYS A 242 3.52 23.15 5.48
C CYS A 242 5.01 22.77 5.30
N THR A 243 5.86 23.36 6.13
CA THR A 243 7.31 23.07 6.16
C THR A 243 7.77 22.48 7.50
N ALA A 244 6.93 22.53 8.53
CA ALA A 244 7.26 22.08 9.88
C ALA A 244 6.01 21.79 10.71
N LYS A 245 6.18 21.01 11.79
CA LYS A 245 5.21 20.67 12.84
C LYS A 245 3.98 19.90 12.36
N CYS A 246 3.11 20.50 11.56
CA CYS A 246 1.90 19.85 11.03
C CYS A 246 0.91 19.30 12.08
N GLN A 247 0.94 19.81 13.32
CA GLN A 247 0.11 19.35 14.46
C GLN A 247 -0.96 20.38 14.87
N THR A 248 -1.37 21.27 13.98
CA THR A 248 -2.34 22.34 14.29
C THR A 248 -3.32 22.51 13.15
N ASN A 249 -4.40 23.27 13.38
CA ASN A 249 -5.42 23.57 12.38
C ASN A 249 -4.89 24.36 11.16
N ALA A 250 -3.64 24.85 11.20
CA ALA A 250 -2.97 25.42 10.04
C ALA A 250 -2.56 24.36 8.99
N CYS A 251 -2.55 23.07 9.34
CA CYS A 251 -2.18 21.98 8.45
C CYS A 251 -3.43 21.25 7.93
N SER A 252 -3.58 21.20 6.61
CA SER A 252 -4.69 20.48 5.95
C SER A 252 -4.70 18.98 6.25
N CYS A 253 -3.53 18.37 6.50
CA CYS A 253 -3.46 16.97 6.92
C CYS A 253 -4.06 16.80 8.32
N PHE A 254 -3.64 17.64 9.26
CA PHE A 254 -4.10 17.58 10.65
C PHE A 254 -5.62 17.79 10.76
N VAL A 255 -6.16 18.82 10.12
CA VAL A 255 -7.62 19.08 10.08
C VAL A 255 -8.37 17.93 9.42
N GLY A 256 -7.75 17.27 8.44
CA GLY A 256 -8.31 16.11 7.76
C GLY A 256 -8.23 14.81 8.57
N ASN A 257 -7.82 14.84 9.85
CA ASN A 257 -7.55 13.66 10.68
C ASN A 257 -6.69 12.62 9.95
N ARG A 258 -5.63 13.11 9.30
CA ARG A 258 -4.73 12.29 8.52
C ARG A 258 -3.29 12.67 8.79
N GLU A 259 -2.43 11.68 8.74
CA GLU A 259 -1.00 11.94 8.72
C GLU A 259 -0.59 12.56 7.39
N CYS A 260 0.55 13.22 7.41
CA CYS A 260 1.16 13.74 6.21
C CYS A 260 1.67 12.57 5.37
N ASP A 261 1.48 12.67 4.06
CA ASP A 261 2.02 11.72 3.10
C ASP A 261 3.28 12.32 2.47
N PRO A 262 4.45 11.65 2.53
CA PRO A 262 5.70 12.20 1.98
C PRO A 262 5.66 12.49 0.47
N ILE A 263 4.83 11.78 -0.28
CA ILE A 263 4.68 11.96 -1.73
C ILE A 263 3.72 13.12 -2.02
N ALA A 264 2.59 13.21 -1.32
CA ALA A 264 1.63 14.29 -1.53
C ALA A 264 2.11 15.63 -0.91
N CYS A 265 2.67 15.59 0.31
CA CYS A 265 3.17 16.76 1.01
C CYS A 265 4.58 17.11 0.53
N LYS A 266 4.68 17.67 -0.69
CA LYS A 266 5.94 17.86 -1.44
C LYS A 266 7.12 18.45 -0.65
N LYS A 267 6.85 19.31 0.34
CA LYS A 267 7.89 19.95 1.17
C LYS A 267 8.45 19.05 2.28
N HIS A 268 7.86 17.88 2.52
CA HIS A 268 8.28 16.98 3.60
C HIS A 268 9.43 16.04 3.21
N ASN A 269 9.71 15.90 1.91
CA ASN A 269 10.92 15.22 1.42
C ASN A 269 12.18 16.09 1.54
N ASP A 270 12.05 17.35 1.96
CA ASP A 270 13.20 18.19 2.29
C ASP A 270 13.80 17.74 3.63
N LYS A 271 15.11 17.51 3.67
CA LYS A 271 15.86 17.18 4.90
C LYS A 271 15.70 18.22 6.01
N LYS A 272 15.29 19.45 5.66
CA LYS A 272 15.00 20.53 6.63
C LYS A 272 13.59 20.46 7.22
N CYS A 273 12.72 19.60 6.70
CA CYS A 273 11.36 19.49 7.20
C CYS A 273 11.34 18.86 8.60
N SER A 274 10.62 19.50 9.53
CA SER A 274 10.42 19.03 10.90
C SER A 274 8.95 18.66 11.14
N CYS A 275 8.35 17.96 10.19
CA CYS A 275 6.98 17.46 10.31
C CYS A 275 6.86 16.53 11.54
N LYS A 276 5.81 16.71 12.33
CA LYS A 276 5.48 15.88 13.51
C LYS A 276 4.12 15.19 13.38
N ASN A 277 3.56 15.11 12.17
CA ASN A 277 2.28 14.47 11.88
C ASN A 277 2.47 13.26 10.96
N MET A 278 3.41 12.39 11.32
CA MET A 278 3.78 11.15 10.60
C MET A 278 4.17 10.05 11.59
N SER A 279 3.65 10.11 12.82
CA SER A 279 4.08 9.28 13.95
C SER A 279 3.75 7.80 13.75
N LEU A 280 2.58 7.47 13.19
CA LEU A 280 2.19 6.10 12.83
C LEU A 280 3.01 5.53 11.66
N GLN A 281 3.58 6.40 10.83
CA GLN A 281 4.50 6.02 9.75
C GLN A 281 5.96 5.92 10.22
N SER A 282 6.25 6.35 11.43
CA SER A 282 7.58 6.30 12.04
C SER A 282 7.67 5.19 13.07
N ASP A 283 8.85 4.62 13.27
CA ASP A 283 9.08 3.58 14.28
C ASP A 283 9.28 4.15 15.71
N THR A 284 8.90 5.41 15.94
CA THR A 284 9.09 6.07 17.24
C THR A 284 7.84 5.91 18.12
N LEU A 285 7.71 4.72 18.71
CA LEU A 285 6.70 4.41 19.73
C LEU A 285 7.22 4.74 21.13
N LYS A 286 6.32 5.07 22.05
CA LYS A 286 6.68 5.18 23.47
C LYS A 286 6.82 3.79 24.09
N LYS A 287 7.78 3.64 24.98
CA LYS A 287 8.01 2.40 25.73
C LYS A 287 6.93 2.23 26.79
N LEU A 288 6.24 1.09 26.74
CA LEU A 288 5.24 0.68 27.71
C LEU A 288 5.70 -0.58 28.44
N GLU A 289 5.23 -0.75 29.66
CA GLU A 289 5.42 -1.96 30.47
C GLU A 289 4.05 -2.49 30.90
N ILE A 290 3.85 -3.81 30.83
CA ILE A 290 2.58 -4.45 31.20
C ILE A 290 2.70 -5.04 32.61
N LYS A 291 1.82 -4.60 33.51
CA LYS A 291 1.78 -5.03 34.93
C LYS A 291 0.34 -5.24 35.37
N MET A 292 0.15 -5.70 36.60
CA MET A 292 -1.18 -5.64 37.24
C MET A 292 -1.65 -4.19 37.28
N SER A 293 -2.90 -3.97 36.86
CA SER A 293 -3.54 -2.66 36.90
C SER A 293 -3.65 -2.16 38.34
N THR A 294 -3.64 -0.84 38.48
CA THR A 294 -3.97 -0.13 39.73
C THR A 294 -5.45 -0.22 40.08
N ILE A 295 -6.30 -0.67 39.15
CA ILE A 295 -7.72 -0.92 39.38
C ILE A 295 -7.91 -2.36 39.85
N ASP A 296 -8.51 -2.51 41.03
CA ASP A 296 -8.74 -3.81 41.64
C ASP A 296 -9.64 -4.69 40.77
N GLY A 297 -9.18 -5.92 40.52
CA GLY A 297 -9.98 -6.99 39.92
C GLY A 297 -10.15 -6.93 38.39
N ILE A 298 -9.49 -6.01 37.68
CA ILE A 298 -9.56 -5.93 36.20
C ILE A 298 -8.38 -6.59 35.47
N GLY A 299 -7.34 -7.01 36.20
CA GLY A 299 -6.21 -7.74 35.65
C GLY A 299 -5.03 -6.83 35.28
N LEU A 300 -4.63 -6.85 34.00
CA LEU A 300 -3.43 -6.16 33.52
C LEU A 300 -3.72 -4.71 33.10
N GLY A 301 -2.70 -3.88 33.17
CA GLY A 301 -2.67 -2.50 32.69
C GLY A 301 -1.37 -2.18 31.95
N ALA A 302 -1.43 -1.19 31.07
CA ALA A 302 -0.26 -0.64 30.39
C ALA A 302 0.28 0.59 31.15
N PHE A 303 1.58 0.60 31.43
CA PHE A 303 2.26 1.63 32.20
C PHE A 303 3.35 2.32 31.38
N ALA A 304 3.57 3.61 31.60
CA ALA A 304 4.63 4.35 30.95
C ALA A 304 6.02 3.87 31.44
N ALA A 305 6.87 3.37 30.55
CA ALA A 305 8.24 2.98 30.88
C ALA A 305 9.26 4.12 30.63
N GLU A 306 8.78 5.25 30.09
CA GLU A 306 9.53 6.49 29.90
C GLU A 306 8.60 7.71 30.07
N PRO A 307 9.11 8.94 30.25
CA PRO A 307 8.27 10.13 30.29
C PRO A 307 7.54 10.35 28.96
N ILE A 308 6.25 10.63 29.03
CA ILE A 308 5.40 10.93 27.87
C ILE A 308 4.83 12.34 28.06
N ASN A 309 5.12 13.26 27.15
CA ASN A 309 4.61 14.63 27.25
C ASN A 309 3.19 14.73 26.68
N ALA A 310 2.45 15.75 27.09
CA ALA A 310 1.15 16.06 26.51
C ALA A 310 1.22 16.16 24.97
N ASN A 311 0.25 15.54 24.30
CA ASN A 311 0.12 15.40 22.85
C ASN A 311 1.15 14.48 22.16
N ASP A 312 2.04 13.82 22.91
CA ASP A 312 2.90 12.80 22.32
C ASP A 312 2.05 11.64 21.78
N PHE A 313 2.41 11.15 20.59
CA PHE A 313 1.98 9.84 20.13
C PHE A 313 2.58 8.77 21.05
N ILE A 314 1.75 7.82 21.47
CA ILE A 314 2.14 6.76 22.40
C ILE A 314 2.37 5.47 21.62
N ILE A 315 1.28 4.90 21.10
CA ILE A 315 1.28 3.60 20.44
C ILE A 315 0.06 3.48 19.51
N GLU A 316 0.17 2.66 18.47
CA GLU A 316 -0.97 2.26 17.64
C GLU A 316 -1.77 1.13 18.33
N TYR A 317 -3.09 1.13 18.15
CA TYR A 317 -3.90 -0.06 18.44
C TYR A 317 -3.90 -1.01 17.25
N THR A 318 -3.21 -2.15 17.39
CA THR A 318 -3.09 -3.17 16.34
C THR A 318 -3.85 -4.44 16.71
N GLY A 319 -4.31 -5.15 15.68
CA GLY A 319 -4.97 -6.44 15.82
C GLY A 319 -5.43 -6.99 14.47
N GLU A 320 -6.28 -8.01 14.49
CA GLU A 320 -6.89 -8.57 13.29
C GLU A 320 -7.95 -7.61 12.73
N LEU A 321 -7.87 -7.27 11.44
CA LEU A 321 -8.95 -6.55 10.76
C LEU A 321 -10.05 -7.55 10.39
N ILE A 322 -11.21 -7.42 11.01
CA ILE A 322 -12.36 -8.31 10.81
C ILE A 322 -13.59 -7.51 10.36
N THR A 323 -14.57 -8.20 9.78
CA THR A 323 -15.88 -7.59 9.51
C THR A 323 -16.64 -7.37 10.81
N HIS A 324 -17.55 -6.40 10.82
CA HIS A 324 -18.37 -6.14 11.99
C HIS A 324 -19.21 -7.37 12.40
N GLU A 325 -19.73 -8.12 11.43
CA GLU A 325 -20.47 -9.38 11.67
C GLU A 325 -19.60 -10.44 12.37
N GLU A 326 -18.32 -10.57 11.99
CA GLU A 326 -17.38 -11.45 12.68
C GLU A 326 -17.08 -10.94 14.09
N GLY A 327 -16.97 -9.61 14.27
CA GLY A 327 -16.83 -8.98 15.57
C GLY A 327 -17.99 -9.30 16.51
N GLU A 328 -19.23 -9.19 16.03
CA GLU A 328 -20.44 -9.54 16.78
C GLU A 328 -20.45 -11.02 17.21
N LYS A 329 -20.07 -11.94 16.30
CA LYS A 329 -19.95 -13.38 16.63
C LYS A 329 -18.90 -13.63 17.72
N ARG A 330 -17.73 -12.99 17.62
CA ARG A 330 -16.67 -13.11 18.65
C ARG A 330 -17.08 -12.47 19.98
N ALA A 331 -17.87 -11.40 19.94
CA ALA A 331 -18.34 -10.69 21.12
C ALA A 331 -19.21 -11.56 22.04
N GLU A 332 -19.93 -12.55 21.50
CA GLU A 332 -20.69 -13.53 22.29
C GLU A 332 -19.76 -14.27 23.26
N TYR A 333 -18.68 -14.86 22.75
CA TYR A 333 -17.66 -15.53 23.59
C TYR A 333 -16.96 -14.55 24.54
N TYR A 334 -16.60 -13.35 24.06
CA TYR A 334 -15.95 -12.31 24.87
C TYR A 334 -16.81 -11.82 26.04
N SER A 335 -18.14 -11.85 25.89
CA SER A 335 -19.08 -11.51 26.94
C SER A 335 -19.09 -12.53 28.09
N GLU A 336 -18.86 -13.81 27.78
CA GLU A 336 -18.79 -14.91 28.75
C GLU A 336 -17.52 -14.82 29.59
N ILE A 337 -16.38 -14.58 28.94
CA ILE A 337 -15.08 -14.43 29.60
C ILE A 337 -14.81 -13.00 30.11
N LYS A 338 -15.78 -12.09 29.94
CA LYS A 338 -15.72 -10.68 30.39
C LYS A 338 -14.50 -9.91 29.90
N SER A 339 -14.03 -10.20 28.68
CA SER A 339 -12.84 -9.61 28.09
C SER A 339 -13.08 -9.26 26.63
N ILE A 340 -13.10 -7.97 26.28
CA ILE A 340 -13.37 -7.48 24.92
C ILE A 340 -12.22 -6.59 24.43
N TYR A 341 -11.71 -6.88 23.24
CA TYR A 341 -10.64 -6.13 22.57
C TYR A 341 -11.03 -5.74 21.15
N LEU A 342 -12.33 -5.48 20.94
CA LEU A 342 -12.87 -5.04 19.67
C LEU A 342 -12.87 -3.52 19.60
N PHE A 343 -12.32 -2.97 18.52
CA PHE A 343 -12.27 -1.55 18.26
C PHE A 343 -12.79 -1.25 16.86
N SER A 344 -13.94 -0.56 16.77
CA SER A 344 -14.49 -0.18 15.48
C SER A 344 -13.65 0.88 14.77
N ILE A 345 -13.25 0.59 13.53
CA ILE A 345 -12.33 1.44 12.76
C ILE A 345 -13.01 2.15 11.58
N CYS A 346 -13.95 1.46 10.92
CA CYS A 346 -14.73 2.04 9.82
C CYS A 346 -16.04 1.29 9.63
N LYS A 347 -16.89 1.80 8.75
CA LYS A 347 -18.18 1.20 8.48
C LYS A 347 -18.01 -0.26 8.04
N GLY A 348 -18.51 -1.17 8.87
CA GLY A 348 -18.51 -2.62 8.61
C GLY A 348 -17.23 -3.35 8.98
N TYR A 349 -16.25 -2.70 9.62
CA TYR A 349 -14.99 -3.32 10.03
C TYR A 349 -14.54 -2.91 11.43
N ASP A 350 -14.00 -3.88 12.15
CA ASP A 350 -13.44 -3.72 13.49
C ASP A 350 -11.99 -4.27 13.52
N ILE A 351 -11.20 -3.77 14.47
CA ILE A 351 -9.91 -4.35 14.85
C ILE A 351 -10.11 -5.20 16.10
N ASP A 352 -9.73 -6.46 16.05
CA ASP A 352 -9.75 -7.39 17.17
C ASP A 352 -8.34 -7.67 17.69
N ALA A 353 -8.03 -7.18 18.89
CA ALA A 353 -6.73 -7.37 19.53
C ALA A 353 -6.67 -8.57 20.49
N PHE A 354 -7.70 -9.44 20.52
CA PHE A 354 -7.78 -10.58 21.44
C PHE A 354 -6.63 -11.57 21.22
N LYS A 355 -6.45 -12.06 19.99
CA LYS A 355 -5.39 -13.02 19.65
C LYS A 355 -4.08 -12.34 19.29
N PHE A 356 -4.14 -11.42 18.33
CA PHE A 356 -2.99 -10.69 17.80
C PHE A 356 -3.14 -9.21 18.11
N GLY A 357 -2.07 -8.56 18.55
CA GLY A 357 -2.09 -7.14 18.89
C GLY A 357 -0.79 -6.74 19.58
N ASN A 358 -0.79 -5.59 20.23
CA ASN A 358 0.37 -5.07 20.97
C ASN A 358 -0.04 -4.60 22.38
N GLU A 359 0.87 -3.91 23.07
CA GLU A 359 0.71 -3.43 24.45
C GLU A 359 -0.51 -2.53 24.65
N SER A 360 -0.97 -1.84 23.60
CA SER A 360 -2.10 -0.91 23.66
C SER A 360 -3.42 -1.58 24.07
N ARG A 361 -3.57 -2.90 23.86
CA ARG A 361 -4.76 -3.64 24.26
C ARG A 361 -4.98 -3.67 25.77
N PHE A 362 -3.93 -3.40 26.55
CA PHE A 362 -3.98 -3.35 28.02
C PHE A 362 -4.18 -1.93 28.56
N ILE A 363 -4.40 -0.92 27.71
CA ILE A 363 -4.75 0.43 28.17
C ILE A 363 -6.21 0.42 28.63
N ASN A 364 -6.43 0.56 29.92
CA ASN A 364 -7.75 0.36 30.53
C ASN A 364 -8.69 1.56 30.38
N HIS A 365 -9.96 1.32 30.71
CA HIS A 365 -10.95 2.38 30.81
C HIS A 365 -10.74 3.26 32.05
N SER A 366 -10.88 4.58 31.90
CA SER A 366 -11.14 5.48 33.01
C SER A 366 -12.07 6.63 32.62
N SER A 367 -12.85 7.12 33.59
CA SER A 367 -13.62 8.37 33.46
C SER A 367 -12.74 9.63 33.56
N ALA A 368 -11.53 9.49 34.10
CA ALA A 368 -10.51 10.54 34.17
C ALA A 368 -9.23 10.10 33.41
N PRO A 369 -9.33 9.94 32.07
CA PRO A 369 -8.23 9.38 31.28
C PRO A 369 -7.03 10.32 31.20
N ASN A 370 -5.85 9.75 30.95
CA ASN A 370 -4.64 10.49 30.59
C ASN A 370 -4.26 10.32 29.10
N CYS A 371 -4.93 9.41 28.38
CA CYS A 371 -4.77 9.17 26.97
C CYS A 371 -6.08 9.42 26.20
N GLU A 372 -5.95 9.90 24.97
CA GLU A 372 -7.02 9.94 23.99
C GLU A 372 -6.71 9.01 22.81
N VAL A 373 -7.75 8.63 22.10
CA VAL A 373 -7.65 7.78 20.92
C VAL A 373 -8.11 8.56 19.69
N LYS A 374 -7.34 8.47 18.60
CA LYS A 374 -7.65 9.08 17.31
C LYS A 374 -7.62 8.01 16.23
N CYS A 375 -8.70 7.93 15.45
CA CYS A 375 -8.68 7.24 14.18
C CYS A 375 -8.07 8.19 13.14
N LEU A 376 -6.97 7.81 12.51
CA LEU A 376 -6.25 8.63 11.55
C LEU A 376 -6.17 7.93 10.20
N ILE A 377 -6.27 8.68 9.11
CA ILE A 377 -5.96 8.17 7.78
C ILE A 377 -4.45 8.29 7.56
N VAL A 378 -3.80 7.17 7.30
CA VAL A 378 -2.37 7.03 7.06
C VAL A 378 -2.18 6.35 5.71
N GLN A 379 -1.71 7.13 4.72
CA GLN A 379 -1.54 6.66 3.34
C GLN A 379 -2.80 5.93 2.81
N GLY A 380 -3.98 6.53 3.00
CA GLY A 380 -5.26 5.97 2.56
C GLY A 380 -5.84 4.86 3.43
N VAL A 381 -5.11 4.35 4.42
CA VAL A 381 -5.60 3.31 5.35
C VAL A 381 -5.93 3.95 6.69
N LYS A 382 -7.03 3.54 7.32
CA LYS A 382 -7.36 4.01 8.67
C LYS A 382 -6.57 3.22 9.69
N ARG A 383 -6.04 3.91 10.71
CA ARG A 383 -5.27 3.35 11.82
C ARG A 383 -5.70 4.03 13.11
N ILE A 384 -5.59 3.33 14.23
CA ILE A 384 -6.03 3.82 15.54
C ILE A 384 -4.79 4.14 16.37
N ALA A 385 -4.68 5.37 16.84
CA ALA A 385 -3.51 5.85 17.59
C ALA A 385 -3.90 6.39 18.96
N PHE A 386 -3.08 6.08 19.96
CA PHE A 386 -3.15 6.70 21.27
C PHE A 386 -2.22 7.91 21.36
N PHE A 387 -2.74 8.98 21.94
CA PHE A 387 -2.00 10.19 22.26
C PHE A 387 -2.18 10.55 23.72
N ALA A 388 -1.16 11.14 24.32
CA ALA A 388 -1.25 11.67 25.68
C ALA A 388 -2.08 12.96 25.69
N ILE A 389 -3.00 13.11 26.66
CA ILE A 389 -3.76 14.35 26.86
C ILE A 389 -2.99 15.33 27.77
N LYS A 390 -2.16 14.78 28.66
CA LYS A 390 -1.35 15.49 29.64
C LYS A 390 0.00 14.78 29.78
N ASP A 391 0.94 15.38 30.50
CA ASP A 391 2.20 14.71 30.83
C ASP A 391 1.93 13.47 31.70
N ILE A 392 2.61 12.36 31.37
CA ILE A 392 2.52 11.06 32.04
C ILE A 392 3.93 10.69 32.51
N LYS A 393 4.06 10.43 33.81
CA LYS A 393 5.34 10.07 34.44
C LYS A 393 5.63 8.58 34.26
N VAL A 394 6.91 8.23 34.36
CA VAL A 394 7.34 6.82 34.41
C VAL A 394 6.63 6.10 35.55
N GLY A 395 6.06 4.93 35.25
CA GLY A 395 5.31 4.11 36.20
C GLY A 395 3.84 4.50 36.38
N GLU A 396 3.33 5.55 35.71
CA GLU A 396 1.89 5.83 35.69
C GLU A 396 1.17 4.89 34.71
N GLU A 397 -0.02 4.42 35.09
CA GLU A 397 -0.89 3.61 34.23
C GLU A 397 -1.59 4.49 33.19
N LEU A 398 -1.69 3.98 31.97
CA LEU A 398 -2.37 4.64 30.86
C LEU A 398 -3.86 4.23 30.85
N PHE A 399 -4.72 5.22 30.68
CA PHE A 399 -6.15 5.05 30.58
C PHE A 399 -6.77 5.90 29.48
N PHE A 400 -7.80 5.37 28.83
CA PHE A 400 -8.63 6.14 27.91
C PHE A 400 -10.13 5.94 28.18
N LYS A 401 -10.95 6.81 27.60
CA LYS A 401 -12.40 6.68 27.72
C LYS A 401 -12.93 5.70 26.68
N TYR A 402 -13.36 4.52 27.12
CA TYR A 402 -14.06 3.56 26.28
C TYR A 402 -15.41 4.16 25.90
N GLN A 403 -15.78 4.08 24.63
CA GLN A 403 -17.06 4.59 24.13
C GLN A 403 -18.15 3.52 24.26
N PHE A 404 -18.20 2.89 25.44
CA PHE A 404 -19.15 1.84 25.74
C PHE A 404 -20.57 2.41 25.83
N THR A 405 -21.53 1.64 25.29
CA THR A 405 -22.95 1.91 25.53
C THR A 405 -23.30 1.48 26.96
N LYS A 406 -24.47 1.92 27.45
CA LYS A 406 -24.98 1.50 28.76
C LYS A 406 -25.06 -0.02 28.93
N ASP A 407 -25.30 -0.76 27.85
CA ASP A 407 -25.39 -2.23 27.93
C ASP A 407 -24.00 -2.87 28.01
N HIS A 408 -23.00 -2.33 27.30
CA HIS A 408 -21.61 -2.72 27.48
C HIS A 408 -21.12 -2.45 28.91
N GLU A 409 -21.42 -1.27 29.47
CA GLU A 409 -21.04 -0.93 30.84
C GLU A 409 -21.61 -1.94 31.86
N LYS A 410 -22.88 -2.34 31.72
CA LYS A 410 -23.48 -3.38 32.58
C LYS A 410 -22.79 -4.73 32.43
N LEU A 411 -22.30 -5.05 31.23
CA LEU A 411 -21.74 -6.36 30.91
C LEU A 411 -20.32 -6.52 31.45
N TYR A 412 -19.51 -5.46 31.37
CA TYR A 412 -18.06 -5.50 31.58
C TYR A 412 -17.60 -4.76 32.84
N PHE A 413 -18.36 -3.78 33.35
CA PHE A 413 -17.98 -3.08 34.58
C PHE A 413 -18.75 -3.65 35.77
N LYS A 414 -18.02 -3.97 36.85
CA LYS A 414 -18.63 -4.24 38.16
C LYS A 414 -18.92 -2.91 38.85
N LYS A 415 -20.09 -2.82 39.50
CA LYS A 415 -20.41 -1.71 40.41
C LYS A 415 -19.67 -1.84 41.72
#